data_AF-A0A8J2R1L0-F1
#
_entry.id   AF-A0A8J2R1L0-F1
#
_cell.length_a   1.000
_cell.length_b   1.000
_cell.length_c   1.000
_cell.angle_alpha   90.00
_cell.angle_beta   90.00
_cell.angle_gamma   90.00
#
_symmetry.space_group_name_H-M   'P 1'
#
loop_
_entity.id
_entity.type
_entity.pdbx_description
1 polymer ?
#
loop_
_entity_poly.entity_id
_entity_poly.type
_entity_poly.pdbx_seq_one_letter_code
_entity_poly.pdbx_strand_id
1 'polypeptide(L)'
;MTLPDQSNLVRWGKSTEKTCYICGKAVGTAKHLLVGCKVLLDSGQYSRRHDRVLEVIRFVREGTRATKSNVKPYSILKAASDWTIMMDTYEKQYKIPEDICASASRPDIFFCFREF
;
A
#
# COMPACT_ATOMS: atom_id res chain seq x y z
N MET A 1 -8.84 4.98 -3.56
CA MET A 1 -7.85 5.80 -4.30
C MET A 1 -7.53 5.11 -5.62
N THR A 2 -7.44 5.82 -6.75
CA THR A 2 -7.14 5.24 -8.07
C THR A 2 -5.64 5.31 -8.36
N LEU A 3 -5.04 4.21 -8.82
CA LEU A 3 -3.60 4.10 -9.10
C LEU A 3 -3.16 5.02 -10.26
N PRO A 4 -1.91 5.49 -10.30
CA PRO A 4 -1.39 6.31 -11.40
C PRO A 4 -1.10 5.47 -12.66
N ASP A 5 -2.13 4.86 -13.25
CA ASP A 5 -2.07 4.23 -14.57
C ASP A 5 -2.34 5.24 -15.69
N GLN A 6 -2.02 4.88 -16.93
CA GLN A 6 -2.12 5.81 -18.07
C GLN A 6 -3.55 6.35 -18.27
N SER A 7 -4.56 5.54 -18.00
CA SER A 7 -5.97 5.96 -18.13
C SER A 7 -6.31 7.00 -17.08
N ASN A 8 -5.82 6.80 -15.85
CA ASN A 8 -5.99 7.76 -14.76
C ASN A 8 -5.15 9.02 -14.99
N LEU A 9 -3.95 8.92 -15.58
CA LEU A 9 -3.12 10.09 -15.93
C LEU A 9 -3.83 11.00 -16.95
N VAL A 10 -4.50 10.43 -17.95
CA VAL A 10 -5.36 11.19 -18.87
C VAL A 10 -6.53 11.82 -18.14
N ARG A 11 -7.21 11.06 -17.27
CA ARG A 11 -8.32 11.57 -16.47
C ARG A 11 -7.92 12.73 -15.56
N TRP A 12 -6.69 12.72 -15.06
CA TRP A 12 -6.13 13.78 -14.21
C TRP A 12 -5.56 14.96 -14.99
N GLY A 13 -5.64 14.96 -16.33
CA GLY A 13 -5.05 16.01 -17.18
C GLY A 13 -3.52 16.04 -17.15
N LYS A 14 -2.86 14.95 -16.72
CA LYS A 14 -1.39 14.82 -16.67
C LYS A 14 -0.78 14.20 -17.92
N SER A 15 -1.61 13.60 -18.78
CA SER A 15 -1.20 13.01 -20.04
C SER A 15 -2.32 13.15 -21.07
N THR A 16 -1.98 13.07 -22.35
CA THR A 16 -2.93 13.09 -23.46
C THR A 16 -3.22 11.69 -24.01
N GLU A 17 -2.30 10.75 -23.80
CA GLU A 17 -2.36 9.42 -24.40
C GLU A 17 -2.69 8.36 -23.35
N LYS A 18 -3.76 7.58 -23.60
CA LYS A 18 -4.23 6.50 -22.71
C LYS A 18 -3.68 5.13 -23.05
N THR A 19 -2.82 5.01 -24.06
CA THR A 19 -2.28 3.74 -24.51
C THR A 19 -1.25 3.21 -23.50
N CYS A 20 -1.09 1.89 -23.46
CA CYS A 20 -0.06 1.28 -22.64
C CYS A 20 1.32 1.69 -23.17
N TYR A 21 2.09 2.43 -22.38
CA TYR A 21 3.45 2.87 -22.75
C TYR A 21 4.45 1.72 -22.96
N ILE A 22 4.09 0.48 -22.57
CA ILE A 22 4.94 -0.71 -22.72
C ILE A 22 4.62 -1.48 -23.99
N CYS A 23 3.35 -1.78 -24.25
CA CYS A 23 2.97 -2.59 -25.41
C CYS A 23 2.45 -1.77 -26.59
N GLY A 24 2.06 -0.51 -26.38
CA GLY A 24 1.48 0.38 -27.38
C GLY A 24 0.13 -0.03 -27.96
N LYS A 25 -0.44 -1.17 -27.53
CA LYS A 25 -1.59 -1.82 -28.20
C LYS A 25 -2.93 -1.63 -27.50
N ALA A 26 -2.94 -1.71 -26.16
CA ALA A 26 -4.15 -1.64 -25.36
C ALA A 26 -4.19 -0.37 -24.51
N VAL A 27 -5.36 -0.05 -23.94
CA VAL A 27 -5.49 1.04 -22.96
C VAL A 27 -4.70 0.69 -21.70
N GLY A 28 -3.82 1.60 -21.27
CA GLY A 28 -2.93 1.46 -20.12
C GLY A 28 -3.65 1.60 -18.79
N THR A 29 -4.64 0.75 -18.53
CA THR A 29 -5.31 0.64 -17.23
C THR A 29 -4.43 -0.08 -16.21
N ALA A 30 -4.68 0.11 -14.91
CA ALA A 30 -4.00 -0.65 -13.86
C ALA A 30 -4.11 -2.17 -14.06
N LYS A 31 -5.29 -2.69 -14.44
CA LYS A 31 -5.49 -4.11 -14.73
C LYS A 31 -4.61 -4.59 -15.88
N HIS A 32 -4.51 -3.81 -16.95
CA HIS A 32 -3.63 -4.14 -18.07
C HIS A 32 -2.16 -4.13 -17.64
N LEU A 33 -1.70 -3.11 -16.93
CA LEU A 33 -0.29 -2.97 -16.53
C LEU A 33 0.15 -4.00 -15.48
N LEU A 34 -0.75 -4.45 -14.61
CA LEU A 34 -0.40 -5.36 -13.51
C LEU A 34 -0.56 -6.83 -13.87
N VAL A 35 -1.46 -7.17 -14.80
CA VAL A 35 -1.79 -8.58 -15.11
C VAL A 35 -1.99 -8.83 -16.61
N GLY A 36 -2.51 -7.86 -17.37
CA GLY A 36 -3.00 -8.09 -18.74
C GLY A 36 -2.04 -7.80 -19.89
N CYS A 37 -0.90 -7.16 -19.66
CA CYS A 37 0.04 -6.79 -20.71
C CYS A 37 0.89 -7.99 -21.16
N LYS A 38 0.72 -8.42 -22.42
CA LYS A 38 1.49 -9.52 -23.01
C LYS A 38 3.00 -9.25 -23.05
N VAL A 39 3.41 -8.04 -23.42
CA VAL A 39 4.84 -7.67 -23.46
C VAL A 39 5.49 -7.81 -22.07
N LEU A 40 4.79 -7.43 -20.99
CA LEU A 40 5.26 -7.63 -19.62
C LEU A 40 5.30 -9.11 -19.21
N LEU A 41 4.32 -9.90 -19.67
CA LEU A 41 4.27 -11.33 -19.45
C LEU A 41 5.44 -12.03 -20.14
N ASP A 42 5.63 -11.80 -21.43
CA ASP A 42 6.65 -12.44 -22.26
C ASP A 42 8.06 -12.04 -21.83
N SER A 43 8.24 -10.82 -21.31
CA SER A 43 9.50 -10.36 -20.73
C SER A 43 9.75 -10.84 -19.29
N GLY A 44 8.83 -11.63 -18.70
CA GLY A 44 8.95 -12.17 -17.35
C GLY A 44 8.90 -11.12 -16.24
N GLN A 45 8.42 -9.91 -16.51
CA GLN A 45 8.45 -8.81 -15.54
C GLN A 45 7.47 -9.00 -14.39
N TYR A 46 6.37 -9.72 -14.59
CA TYR A 46 5.44 -10.05 -13.51
C TYR A 46 6.10 -10.93 -12.45
N SER A 47 6.79 -11.99 -12.88
CA SER A 47 7.55 -12.86 -11.97
C SER A 47 8.62 -12.06 -11.23
N ARG A 48 9.39 -11.22 -11.93
CA ARG A 48 10.39 -10.36 -11.28
C ARG A 48 9.80 -9.44 -10.21
N ARG A 49 8.65 -8.81 -10.47
CA ARG A 49 7.96 -7.95 -9.49
C ARG A 49 7.51 -8.76 -8.27
N HIS A 50 6.99 -9.96 -8.50
CA HIS A 50 6.61 -10.89 -7.44
C HIS A 50 7.83 -11.32 -6.60
N ASP A 51 8.89 -11.78 -7.25
CA ASP A 51 10.08 -12.30 -6.59
C ASP A 51 10.82 -11.21 -5.80
N ARG A 52 10.79 -9.97 -6.30
CA ARG A 52 11.34 -8.81 -5.57
C ARG A 52 10.62 -8.56 -4.23
N VAL A 53 9.33 -8.84 -4.14
CA VAL A 53 8.58 -8.74 -2.88
C VAL A 53 9.04 -9.83 -1.91
N LEU A 54 9.33 -11.04 -2.41
CA LEU A 54 9.85 -12.13 -1.59
C LEU A 54 11.24 -11.83 -1.01
N GLU A 55 12.08 -11.04 -1.69
CA GLU A 55 13.36 -10.57 -1.13
C GLU A 55 13.18 -9.66 0.10
N VAL A 56 12.08 -8.90 0.15
CA VAL A 56 11.77 -8.01 1.28
C VAL A 56 11.13 -8.80 2.43
N ILE A 57 10.28 -9.78 2.10
CA ILE A 57 9.59 -10.61 3.08
C ILE A 57 10.50 -11.77 3.49
N ARG A 58 11.24 -11.57 4.59
CA ARG A 58 12.08 -12.62 5.17
C ARG A 58 11.19 -13.63 5.90
N PHE A 59 10.92 -14.77 5.27
CA PHE A 59 10.24 -15.88 5.91
C PHE A 59 11.14 -16.50 6.99
N VAL A 60 10.62 -16.60 8.21
CA VAL A 60 11.30 -17.20 9.35
C VAL A 60 10.57 -18.50 9.66
N ARG A 61 11.29 -19.61 9.72
CA ARG A 61 10.67 -20.90 10.06
C ARG A 61 10.18 -20.88 11.49
N GLU A 62 9.08 -21.59 11.75
CA GLU A 62 8.58 -21.83 13.10
C GLU A 62 9.70 -22.36 14.02
N GLY A 63 9.77 -21.84 15.24
CA GLY A 63 10.82 -22.17 16.22
C GLY A 63 12.17 -21.48 16.00
N THR A 64 12.36 -20.74 14.90
CA THR A 64 13.59 -19.96 14.65
C THR A 64 13.37 -18.46 14.87
N ARG A 65 14.41 -17.75 15.32
CA ARG A 65 14.34 -16.29 15.53
C ARG A 65 14.81 -15.55 14.28
N ALA A 66 14.08 -14.51 13.89
CA ALA A 66 14.48 -13.62 12.80
C ALA A 66 15.86 -12.98 13.11
N THR A 67 16.80 -13.04 12.17
CA THR A 67 18.03 -12.24 12.27
C THR A 67 17.66 -10.77 12.11
N LYS A 68 17.98 -9.95 13.11
CA LYS A 68 17.73 -8.51 13.08
C LYS A 68 18.56 -7.91 11.94
N SER A 69 17.90 -7.27 10.96
CA SER A 69 18.63 -6.45 9.98
C SER A 69 19.12 -5.16 10.67
N ASN A 70 20.35 -4.75 10.37
CA ASN A 70 20.93 -3.49 10.87
C ASN A 70 20.44 -2.27 10.06
N VAL A 71 19.51 -2.49 9.12
CA VAL A 71 18.89 -1.43 8.34
C VAL A 71 17.91 -0.70 9.25
N LYS A 72 18.14 0.59 9.51
CA LYS A 72 17.14 1.46 10.15
C LYS A 72 15.88 1.46 9.29
N PRO A 73 14.76 0.86 9.75
CA PRO A 73 13.53 0.92 8.98
C PRO A 73 12.98 2.33 9.07
N TYR A 74 12.79 3.00 7.93
CA TYR A 74 12.11 4.30 7.84
C TYR A 74 10.59 4.17 8.03
N SER A 75 10.12 3.11 8.68
CA SER A 75 8.69 2.88 8.89
C SER A 75 8.20 3.84 9.97
N ILE A 76 7.14 4.59 9.65
CA ILE A 76 6.39 5.41 10.63
C ILE A 76 5.99 4.51 11.82
N LEU A 77 5.61 3.26 11.52
CA LEU A 77 5.36 2.19 12.47
C LEU A 77 6.62 1.64 13.17
N LYS A 78 7.73 2.36 13.23
CA LYS A 78 8.87 1.99 14.07
C LYS A 78 9.59 3.20 14.64
N ALA A 79 9.47 4.35 13.97
CA ALA A 79 9.97 5.63 14.43
C ALA A 79 9.12 6.23 15.56
N ALA A 80 7.81 5.98 15.55
CA ALA A 80 6.91 6.51 16.55
C ALA A 80 7.10 5.82 17.92
N SER A 81 7.24 6.60 18.99
CA SER A 81 7.65 6.13 20.33
C SER A 81 6.48 5.93 21.31
N ASP A 82 5.30 6.49 21.04
CA ASP A 82 4.18 6.66 21.98
C ASP A 82 2.85 6.10 21.44
N TRP A 83 2.86 4.96 20.77
CA TRP A 83 1.63 4.45 20.16
C TRP A 83 0.63 4.11 21.25
N THR A 84 -0.54 4.74 21.16
CA THR A 84 -1.67 4.41 22.01
C THR A 84 -2.69 3.65 21.19
N ILE A 85 -2.98 2.42 21.61
CA ILE A 85 -4.07 1.62 21.07
C ILE A 85 -5.34 2.04 21.79
N MET A 86 -6.36 2.43 21.02
CA MET A 86 -7.66 2.78 21.56
C MET A 86 -8.68 1.85 20.91
N MET A 87 -9.50 1.20 21.72
CA MET A 87 -10.51 0.26 21.24
C MET A 87 -11.84 0.68 21.83
N ASP A 88 -12.84 0.78 20.96
CA ASP A 88 -14.22 0.94 21.41
C ASP A 88 -14.67 -0.41 21.97
N THR A 89 -14.83 -0.48 23.28
CA THR A 89 -15.46 -1.62 23.94
C THR A 89 -16.89 -1.25 24.31
N TYR A 90 -17.74 -2.25 24.54
CA TYR A 90 -19.12 -2.02 24.99
C TYR A 90 -19.22 -1.15 26.26
N GLU A 91 -18.15 -1.10 27.06
CA GLU A 91 -18.08 -0.34 28.31
C GLU A 91 -17.48 1.06 28.16
N LYS A 92 -16.73 1.33 27.09
CA LYS A 92 -16.09 2.64 26.81
C LYS A 92 -16.15 2.95 25.33
N GLN A 93 -17.00 3.91 25.00
CA GLN A 93 -17.06 4.52 23.67
C GLN A 93 -16.14 5.74 23.63
N TYR A 94 -15.14 5.70 22.76
CA TYR A 94 -14.22 6.81 22.57
C TYR A 94 -14.85 7.89 21.68
N LYS A 95 -14.71 9.15 22.09
CA LYS A 95 -15.14 10.30 21.28
C LYS A 95 -14.03 10.66 20.32
N ILE A 96 -14.17 10.20 19.07
CA ILE A 96 -13.29 10.59 17.97
C ILE A 96 -13.53 12.07 17.65
N PRO A 97 -12.51 12.94 17.70
CA PRO A 97 -12.62 14.31 17.22
C PRO A 97 -13.02 14.35 15.74
N GLU A 98 -13.91 15.26 15.35
CA GLU A 98 -14.42 15.39 13.97
C GLU A 98 -13.29 15.60 12.94
N ASP A 99 -12.19 16.23 13.37
CA ASP A 99 -11.01 16.50 12.54
C ASP A 99 -10.24 15.23 12.10
N ILE A 100 -10.42 14.10 12.80
CA ILE A 100 -9.66 12.85 12.52
C ILE A 100 -10.38 11.97 11.52
N CYS A 101 -11.72 11.96 11.51
CA CYS A 101 -12.49 11.09 10.64
C CYS A 101 -13.87 11.68 10.31
N ALA A 102 -14.00 12.30 9.14
CA ALA A 102 -15.27 12.73 8.57
C ALA A 102 -15.98 11.55 7.87
N SER A 103 -16.28 10.47 8.61
CA SER A 103 -16.98 9.28 8.07
C SER A 103 -18.11 8.85 8.99
N ALA A 104 -19.26 8.52 8.41
CA ALA A 104 -20.42 8.00 9.16
C ALA A 104 -20.19 6.60 9.75
N SER A 105 -19.17 5.89 9.29
CA SER A 105 -18.77 4.58 9.83
C SER A 105 -17.74 4.77 10.95
N ARG A 106 -18.05 4.29 12.16
CA ARG A 106 -17.14 4.30 13.31
C ARG A 106 -16.20 3.09 13.26
N PRO A 107 -14.87 3.28 13.23
CA PRO A 107 -13.92 2.19 13.39
C PRO A 107 -13.98 1.61 14.83
N ASP A 108 -13.80 0.30 15.00
CA ASP A 108 -13.79 -0.32 16.34
C ASP A 108 -12.40 -0.25 17.03
N ILE A 109 -11.33 -0.09 16.26
CA ILE A 109 -9.93 -0.06 16.74
C ILE A 109 -9.19 1.11 16.08
N PHE A 110 -8.47 1.88 16.89
CA PHE A 110 -7.65 3.02 16.48
C PHE A 110 -6.21 2.87 16.97
N PHE A 111 -5.28 3.28 16.11
CA PHE A 111 -3.88 3.52 16.47
C PHE A 111 -3.63 5.02 16.32
N CYS A 112 -3.32 5.70 17.42
CA CYS A 112 -3.01 7.12 17.41
C CYS A 112 -1.60 7.36 17.96
N PHE A 113 -0.92 8.35 17.38
CA PHE A 113 0.39 8.84 17.77
C PHE A 113 0.23 10.33 18.05
N ARG A 114 0.68 10.81 19.22
CA ARG A 114 0.55 12.20 19.63
C ARG A 114 1.93 12.88 19.51
N GLU A 115 2.30 13.27 18.31
CA GLU A 115 3.26 14.36 18.12
C GLU A 115 2.54 15.56 17.50
N PHE A 116 2.08 16.46 18.37
CA PHE A 116 2.45 17.88 18.49
C PHE A 116 1.74 18.47 19.72
#